data_AF-A0A7C7KR01-F1
#
_entry.id   AF-A0A7C7KR01-F1
#
_cell.length_a   1.000
_cell.length_b   1.000
_cell.length_c   1.000
_cell.angle_alpha   90.00
_cell.angle_beta   90.00
_cell.angle_gamma   90.00
#
_symmetry.space_group_name_H-M   'P 1'
#
loop_
_entity.id
_entity.type
_entity.pdbx_description
1 polymer ?
#
loop_
_entity_poly.entity_id
_entity_poly.type
_entity_poly.pdbx_seq_one_letter_code
_entity_poly.pdbx_strand_id
1 'polypeptide(L)'
;MSIRHQMRARVEELFKIMIESESFPREEEVTVYAVFVPREKDWGEERIEVSEHELSLEDKDSVKAFLDRTTREALEGDVKNLYLACYVFESEEGLRIVTKEKGLPEDKIKSRIERMREDV
;
A
#
# COMPACT_ATOMS: atom_id res chain seq x y z
N MET A 1 -15.97 -2.92 -18.23
CA MET A 1 -15.70 -2.51 -16.83
C MET A 1 -15.02 -1.15 -16.86
N SER A 2 -15.42 -0.21 -16.00
CA SER A 2 -14.75 1.10 -15.90
C SER A 2 -13.42 0.96 -15.13
N ILE A 3 -12.44 1.81 -15.45
CA ILE A 3 -11.11 1.86 -14.81
C ILE A 3 -11.23 1.94 -13.27
N ARG A 4 -12.23 2.67 -12.77
CA ARG A 4 -12.54 2.73 -11.33
C ARG A 4 -12.83 1.36 -10.71
N HIS A 5 -13.58 0.51 -11.40
CA HIS A 5 -13.90 -0.82 -10.89
C HIS A 5 -12.68 -1.75 -10.91
N GLN A 6 -11.82 -1.63 -11.93
CA GLN A 6 -10.57 -2.38 -11.99
C GLN A 6 -9.62 -1.95 -10.88
N MET A 7 -9.52 -0.65 -10.62
CA MET A 7 -8.68 -0.12 -9.55
C MET A 7 -9.18 -0.53 -8.18
N ARG A 8 -10.50 -0.45 -7.96
CA ARG A 8 -11.13 -0.90 -6.71
C ARG A 8 -10.87 -2.38 -6.46
N ALA A 9 -11.05 -3.23 -7.47
CA ALA A 9 -10.78 -4.66 -7.35
C ALA A 9 -9.33 -4.93 -6.96
N ARG A 10 -8.36 -4.21 -7.55
CA ARG A 10 -6.93 -4.35 -7.19
C ARG A 10 -6.66 -3.96 -5.74
N VAL A 11 -7.24 -2.85 -5.28
CA VAL A 11 -7.15 -2.38 -3.88
C VAL A 11 -7.72 -3.44 -2.92
N GLU A 12 -8.93 -3.92 -3.20
CA GLU A 12 -9.59 -4.94 -2.37
C GLU A 12 -8.84 -6.28 -2.37
N GLU A 13 -8.26 -6.68 -3.50
CA GLU A 13 -7.44 -7.89 -3.58
C GLU A 13 -6.18 -7.78 -2.71
N LEU A 14 -5.43 -6.67 -2.81
CA LEU A 14 -4.23 -6.46 -2.00
C LEU A 14 -4.59 -6.35 -0.51
N PHE A 15 -5.68 -5.65 -0.20
CA PHE A 15 -6.20 -5.53 1.16
C PHE A 15 -6.55 -6.89 1.74
N LYS A 16 -7.24 -7.74 0.97
CA LYS A 16 -7.59 -9.09 1.39
C LYS A 16 -6.34 -9.92 1.71
N ILE A 17 -5.33 -9.91 0.84
CA ILE A 17 -4.07 -10.63 1.08
C ILE A 17 -3.39 -10.09 2.35
N MET A 18 -3.43 -8.78 2.57
CA MET A 18 -2.83 -8.14 3.73
C MET A 18 -3.47 -8.61 5.03
N ILE A 19 -4.79 -8.58 5.15
CA ILE A 19 -5.49 -9.00 6.38
C ILE A 19 -5.49 -10.52 6.60
N GLU A 20 -5.33 -11.30 5.53
CA GLU A 20 -5.17 -12.75 5.59
C GLU A 20 -3.75 -13.17 6.00
N SER A 21 -2.77 -12.26 5.98
CA SER A 21 -1.41 -12.50 6.47
C SER A 21 -1.42 -12.78 7.98
N GLU A 22 -0.72 -13.84 8.41
CA GLU A 22 -0.60 -14.21 9.82
C GLU A 22 0.14 -13.13 10.64
N SER A 23 1.00 -12.34 9.98
CA SER A 23 1.75 -11.27 10.63
C SER A 23 0.97 -9.95 10.75
N PHE A 24 -0.25 -9.86 10.22
CA PHE A 24 -1.02 -8.61 10.27
C PHE A 24 -1.63 -8.41 11.67
N PRO A 25 -1.38 -7.27 12.35
CA PRO A 25 -1.98 -7.01 13.65
C PRO A 25 -3.49 -6.78 13.51
N ARG A 26 -4.31 -7.68 14.08
CA ARG A 26 -5.78 -7.63 13.91
C ARG A 26 -6.53 -6.92 15.04
N GLU A 27 -5.92 -6.89 16.23
CA GLU A 27 -6.55 -6.39 17.46
C GLU A 27 -6.11 -4.95 17.81
N GLU A 28 -5.32 -4.33 16.94
CA GLU A 28 -4.76 -2.99 17.14
C GLU A 28 -4.92 -2.13 15.87
N GLU A 29 -4.79 -0.82 16.03
CA GLU A 29 -4.68 0.10 14.91
C GLU A 29 -3.30 -0.05 14.27
N VAL A 30 -3.28 -0.20 12.94
CA VAL A 30 -2.07 -0.50 12.18
C VAL A 30 -1.80 0.60 11.18
N THR A 31 -0.56 1.08 11.16
CA THR A 31 -0.06 1.93 10.08
C THR A 31 0.23 1.09 8.84
N VAL A 32 -0.48 1.38 7.76
CA VAL A 32 -0.34 0.74 6.45
C VAL A 32 0.13 1.77 5.44
N TYR A 33 1.22 1.45 4.76
CA TYR A 33 1.79 2.24 3.68
C TYR A 33 1.32 1.67 2.33
N ALA A 34 0.59 2.47 1.57
CA ALA A 34 0.28 2.20 0.17
C ALA A 34 1.46 2.64 -0.70
N VAL A 35 2.03 1.71 -1.46
CA VAL A 35 3.24 1.97 -2.26
C VAL A 35 2.87 2.00 -3.74
N PHE A 36 3.16 3.12 -4.36
CA PHE A 36 2.94 3.37 -5.78
C PHE A 36 4.28 3.47 -6.50
N VAL A 37 4.40 2.71 -7.59
CA VAL A 37 5.63 2.68 -8.39
C VAL A 37 5.34 2.99 -9.85
N PRO A 38 6.33 3.49 -10.61
CA PRO A 38 6.18 3.69 -12.05
C PRO A 38 5.83 2.38 -12.78
N ARG A 39 4.93 2.47 -13.76
CA ARG A 39 4.54 1.33 -14.63
C ARG A 39 5.70 0.83 -15.49
N GLU A 40 6.54 1.76 -15.92
CA GLU A 40 7.85 1.44 -16.49
C GLU A 40 8.72 0.98 -15.33
N LYS A 41 9.33 -0.21 -15.39
CA LYS A 41 10.09 -0.86 -14.30
C LYS A 41 11.37 -0.11 -13.87
N ASP A 42 11.42 1.19 -14.06
CA ASP A 42 12.39 2.11 -13.50
C ASP A 42 11.97 2.53 -12.09
N TRP A 43 12.19 1.61 -11.16
CA TRP A 43 11.87 1.81 -9.74
C TRP A 43 13.05 2.44 -9.01
N GLY A 44 13.41 3.67 -9.38
CA GLY A 44 14.28 4.52 -8.58
C GLY A 44 13.59 4.90 -7.26
N GLU A 45 14.34 4.95 -6.15
CA GLU A 45 13.81 5.24 -4.81
C GLU A 45 12.98 6.54 -4.78
N GLU A 46 13.49 7.60 -5.42
CA GLU A 46 12.83 8.92 -5.55
C GLU A 46 11.52 8.87 -6.35
N ARG A 47 11.32 7.85 -7.19
CA ARG A 47 10.11 7.69 -8.02
C ARG A 47 9.05 6.85 -7.32
N ILE A 48 9.36 6.26 -6.17
CA ILE A 48 8.42 5.51 -5.35
C ILE A 48 7.62 6.52 -4.54
N GLU A 49 6.32 6.61 -4.81
CA GLU A 49 5.39 7.36 -3.97
C GLU A 49 4.85 6.43 -2.87
N VAL A 50 4.89 6.90 -1.64
CA VAL A 50 4.38 6.17 -0.47
C VAL A 50 3.30 7.04 0.17
N SER A 51 2.17 6.43 0.51
CA SER A 51 1.06 7.07 1.22
C SER A 51 0.78 6.31 2.51
N GLU A 52 0.80 7.01 3.64
CA GLU A 52 0.55 6.46 4.96
C GLU A 52 -0.94 6.51 5.31
N HIS A 53 -1.44 5.42 5.89
CA HIS A 53 -2.82 5.28 6.34
C HIS A 53 -2.87 4.56 7.68
N GLU A 54 -3.74 5.00 8.57
CA GLU A 54 -4.12 4.26 9.76
C GLU A 54 -5.31 3.36 9.44
N LEU A 55 -5.25 2.10 9.89
CA LEU A 55 -6.27 1.09 9.64
C LEU A 55 -6.57 0.32 10.93
N SER A 56 -7.83 0.35 11.34
CA SER A 56 -8.37 -0.54 12.38
C SER A 56 -9.36 -1.51 11.73
N LEU A 57 -9.16 -2.82 11.92
CA LEU A 57 -10.09 -3.83 11.42
C LEU A 57 -11.34 -3.98 12.29
N GLU A 58 -11.29 -3.51 13.54
CA GLU A 58 -12.44 -3.49 14.44
C GLU A 58 -13.46 -2.42 14.02
N ASP A 59 -12.98 -1.34 13.39
CA ASP A 59 -13.82 -0.28 12.86
C ASP A 59 -14.11 -0.44 11.35
N LYS A 60 -15.37 -0.73 11.05
CA LYS A 60 -15.85 -0.85 9.66
C LYS A 60 -15.74 0.46 8.89
N ASP A 61 -15.87 1.61 9.56
CA ASP A 61 -15.74 2.91 8.91
C ASP A 61 -14.27 3.19 8.56
N SER A 62 -13.32 2.84 9.43
CA SER A 62 -11.88 2.84 9.14
C SER A 62 -11.55 1.97 7.91
N VAL A 63 -12.01 0.72 7.86
CA VAL A 63 -11.79 -0.17 6.70
C VAL A 63 -12.35 0.45 5.41
N LYS A 64 -13.58 0.96 5.46
CA LYS A 64 -14.20 1.59 4.29
C LYS A 64 -13.43 2.83 3.84
N ALA A 65 -13.05 3.69 4.78
CA ALA A 65 -12.29 4.89 4.51
C ALA A 65 -10.93 4.58 3.88
N PHE A 66 -10.22 3.57 4.40
CA PHE A 66 -8.96 3.08 3.84
C PHE A 66 -9.11 2.64 2.38
N LEU A 67 -10.10 1.78 2.10
CA LEU A 67 -10.34 1.27 0.76
C LEU A 67 -10.74 2.40 -0.21
N ASP A 68 -11.61 3.32 0.21
CA ASP A 68 -12.08 4.44 -0.60
C ASP A 68 -10.94 5.41 -0.91
N ARG A 69 -10.15 5.75 0.10
CA ARG A 69 -9.00 6.65 -0.02
C ARG A 69 -7.92 6.06 -0.91
N THR A 70 -7.54 4.81 -0.68
CA THR A 70 -6.53 4.14 -1.52
C THR A 70 -7.01 3.96 -2.96
N THR A 71 -8.31 3.71 -3.17
CA THR A 71 -8.88 3.65 -4.52
C THR A 71 -8.75 4.99 -5.24
N ARG A 72 -9.00 6.11 -4.54
CA ARG A 72 -8.80 7.45 -5.10
C ARG A 72 -7.33 7.71 -5.42
N GLU A 73 -6.43 7.41 -4.49
CA GLU A 73 -4.98 7.59 -4.69
C GLU A 73 -4.46 6.73 -5.85
N ALA A 74 -4.96 5.51 -6.00
CA ALA A 74 -4.59 4.65 -7.12
C ALA A 74 -5.12 5.17 -8.47
N LEU A 75 -6.29 5.82 -8.50
CA LEU A 75 -6.78 6.50 -9.69
C LEU A 75 -5.96 7.75 -10.04
N GLU A 76 -5.56 8.53 -9.03
CA GLU A 76 -4.68 9.69 -9.22
C GLU A 76 -3.28 9.25 -9.69
N GLY A 77 -2.74 8.17 -9.11
CA GLY A 77 -1.51 7.53 -9.53
C GLY A 77 -1.55 7.06 -10.97
N ASP A 78 -2.67 6.49 -11.42
CA ASP A 78 -2.84 6.06 -12.81
C ASP A 78 -2.65 7.21 -13.81
N VAL A 79 -3.18 8.40 -13.49
CA VAL A 79 -2.97 9.62 -14.29
C VAL A 79 -1.49 10.04 -14.30
N LYS A 80 -0.76 9.79 -13.22
CA LYS A 80 0.69 10.04 -13.10
C LYS A 80 1.57 8.91 -13.65
N ASN A 81 1.01 7.90 -14.30
CA ASN A 81 1.73 6.71 -14.75
C ASN A 81 2.36 5.87 -13.62
N LEU A 82 1.78 5.96 -12.42
CA LEU A 82 2.07 5.13 -11.26
C LEU A 82 0.98 4.08 -11.09
N TYR A 83 1.28 3.01 -10.36
CA TYR A 83 0.29 2.03 -9.96
C TYR A 83 0.56 1.51 -8.55
N LEU A 84 -0.49 1.12 -7.84
CA LEU A 84 -0.40 0.53 -6.51
C LEU A 84 0.25 -0.85 -6.60
N ALA A 85 1.51 -0.96 -6.19
CA ALA A 85 2.30 -2.18 -6.30
C ALA A 85 2.14 -3.11 -5.09
N CYS A 86 2.10 -2.53 -3.90
CA CYS A 86 2.03 -3.28 -2.67
C CYS A 86 1.47 -2.43 -1.52
N TYR A 87 1.08 -3.14 -0.46
CA TYR A 87 0.94 -2.56 0.86
C TYR A 87 2.14 -2.95 1.71
N VAL A 88 2.54 -2.08 2.61
CA VAL A 88 3.54 -2.36 3.62
C VAL A 88 2.94 -2.04 4.98
N PHE A 89 3.17 -2.89 5.97
CA PHE A 89 2.71 -2.64 7.34
C PHE A 89 3.79 -3.04 8.34
N GLU A 90 3.74 -2.42 9.52
CA GLU A 90 4.65 -2.74 10.62
C GLU A 90 4.14 -3.98 11.37
N SER A 91 5.02 -4.95 11.56
CA SER A 91 4.78 -6.15 12.36
C SER A 91 5.85 -6.25 13.45
N GLU A 92 5.71 -7.18 14.39
CA GLU A 92 6.73 -7.44 15.43
C GLU A 92 8.11 -7.77 14.85
N GLU A 93 8.17 -8.31 13.63
CA GLU A 93 9.42 -8.63 12.91
C GLU A 93 9.90 -7.49 11.97
N GLY A 94 9.27 -6.31 12.04
CA GLY A 94 9.55 -5.15 11.18
C GLY A 94 8.60 -5.01 10.00
N LEU A 95 9.02 -4.24 8.98
CA LEU A 95 8.21 -3.90 7.80
C LEU A 95 7.95 -5.12 6.91
N ARG A 96 6.67 -5.47 6.74
CA ARG A 96 6.18 -6.55 5.87
C ARG A 96 5.60 -6.01 4.59
N ILE A 97 6.03 -6.55 3.45
CA ILE A 97 5.54 -6.14 2.13
C ILE A 97 4.53 -7.18 1.63
N VAL A 98 3.33 -6.71 1.29
CA VAL A 98 2.25 -7.50 0.69
C VAL A 98 2.11 -7.11 -0.77
N THR A 99 2.51 -8.03 -1.65
CA THR A 99 2.45 -7.80 -3.10
C THR A 99 2.05 -9.06 -3.86
N LYS A 100 1.50 -8.85 -5.07
CA LYS A 100 1.31 -9.90 -6.08
C LYS A 100 2.41 -9.87 -7.14
N GLU A 101 3.32 -8.91 -7.07
CA GLU A 101 4.32 -8.67 -8.11
C GLU A 101 5.67 -9.26 -7.74
N LYS A 102 6.27 -9.96 -8.70
CA LYS A 102 7.60 -10.52 -8.53
C LYS A 102 8.66 -9.48 -8.90
N GLY A 103 9.68 -9.38 -8.06
CA GLY A 103 10.87 -8.58 -8.32
C GLY A 103 10.74 -7.10 -7.94
N LEU A 104 9.72 -6.71 -7.17
CA LEU A 104 9.68 -5.36 -6.59
C LEU A 104 10.97 -5.07 -5.80
N PRO A 105 11.45 -3.82 -5.80
CA PRO A 105 12.69 -3.46 -5.14
C PRO A 105 12.42 -3.25 -3.64
N GLU A 106 12.25 -4.35 -2.91
CA GLU A 106 11.87 -4.33 -1.50
C GLU A 106 12.77 -3.44 -0.65
N ASP A 107 14.08 -3.48 -0.85
CA ASP A 107 15.05 -2.65 -0.12
C ASP A 107 14.81 -1.15 -0.35
N LYS A 108 14.48 -0.75 -1.58
CA LYS A 108 14.20 0.66 -1.90
C LYS A 108 12.88 1.11 -1.32
N ILE A 109 11.88 0.24 -1.31
CA ILE A 109 10.57 0.52 -0.70
C ILE A 109 10.74 0.75 0.80
N LYS A 110 11.46 -0.14 1.48
CA LYS A 110 11.75 0.00 2.92
C LYS A 110 12.55 1.27 3.21
N SER A 111 13.64 1.52 2.48
CA SER A 111 14.44 2.76 2.61
C SER A 111 13.60 4.02 2.40
N ARG A 112 12.69 4.01 1.41
CA ARG A 112 11.80 5.14 1.15
C ARG A 112 10.83 5.40 2.31
N ILE A 113 10.27 4.34 2.89
CA ILE A 113 9.39 4.42 4.07
C ILE A 113 10.17 4.93 5.28
N GLU A 114 11.37 4.41 5.54
CA GLU A 114 12.22 4.86 6.65
C GLU A 114 12.57 6.34 6.54
N ARG A 115 13.01 6.80 5.36
CA ARG A 115 13.26 8.24 5.13
C ARG A 115 12.00 9.09 5.34
N MET A 116 10.85 8.60 4.89
CA MET A 116 9.59 9.30 5.10
C MET A 116 9.26 9.43 6.60
N ARG A 117 9.59 8.42 7.42
CA ARG A 117 9.41 8.48 8.89
C ARG A 117 10.42 9.41 9.57
N GLU A 118 11.64 9.51 9.07
CA GLU A 118 12.68 10.38 9.63
C GLU A 118 12.47 11.88 9.34
N ASP A 119 11.79 12.20 8.24
CA ASP A 119 11.49 13.57 7.82
C ASP A 119 10.26 14.20 8.52
N VAL A 120 9.61 13.49 9.46
CA VAL A 120 8.47 13.96 10.28
C VAL A 120 8.90 14.22 11.72
#